data_AF-A0A2S4KWT9-F1
#
_entry.id   AF-A0A2S4KWT9-F1
#
_cell.length_a   1.000
_cell.length_b   1.000
_cell.length_c   1.000
_cell.angle_alpha   90.00
_cell.angle_beta   90.00
_cell.angle_gamma   90.00
#
_symmetry.space_group_name_H-M   'P 1'
#
loop_
_entity.id
_entity.type
_entity.pdbx_description
1 polymer ?
#
loop_
_entity_poly.entity_id
_entity_poly.type
_entity_poly.pdbx_seq_one_letter_code
_entity_poly.pdbx_strand_id
1 'polypeptide(L)'
;AADLAARLQELDLQGVEGDGAAAARRRDPVDDEVLLRLKVYRSLGIDIERDERDGEWSRAVVRNDRKGDVHVVNMDKKFSRFFYANYFWQTL
;
A
#
# COMPACT_ATOMS: atom_id res chain seq x y z
N ALA A 1 -31.33 32.16 20.05
CA ALA A 1 -30.00 32.70 19.69
C ALA A 1 -28.85 32.12 20.54
N ALA A 2 -29.06 31.76 21.81
CA ALA A 2 -28.00 31.24 22.69
C ALA A 2 -27.45 29.85 22.29
N ASP A 3 -28.30 28.96 21.76
CA ASP A 3 -27.90 27.59 21.38
C ASP A 3 -26.92 27.56 20.19
N LEU A 4 -27.06 28.52 19.26
CA LEU A 4 -26.16 28.65 18.12
C LEU A 4 -24.77 29.15 18.55
N ALA A 5 -24.73 30.08 19.52
CA ALA A 5 -23.48 30.60 20.06
C ALA A 5 -22.71 29.53 20.84
N ALA A 6 -23.42 28.70 21.63
CA ALA A 6 -22.81 27.58 22.33
C ALA A 6 -22.21 26.54 21.37
N ARG A 7 -22.93 26.21 20.28
CA ARG A 7 -22.43 25.30 19.22
C ARG A 7 -21.24 25.88 18.46
N LEU A 8 -21.22 27.18 18.20
CA LEU A 8 -20.07 27.85 17.57
C LEU A 8 -18.84 27.80 18.48
N GLN A 9 -19.03 28.04 19.78
CA GLN A 9 -17.94 28.01 20.75
C GLN A 9 -17.36 26.59 20.92
N GLU A 10 -18.21 25.57 20.87
CA GLU A 10 -17.81 24.16 20.88
C GLU A 10 -17.02 23.77 19.61
N LEU A 11 -17.40 24.31 18.45
CA LEU A 11 -16.67 24.12 17.20
C LEU A 11 -15.30 24.84 17.19
N ASP A 12 -15.23 26.07 17.72
CA ASP A 12 -13.98 26.81 17.85
C ASP A 12 -12.99 26.12 18.81
N LEU A 13 -13.50 25.44 19.84
CA LEU A 13 -12.72 24.60 20.76
C LEU A 13 -12.20 23.31 20.10
N GLN A 14 -12.88 22.78 19.08
CA GLN A 14 -12.48 21.55 18.39
C GLN A 14 -11.46 21.77 17.26
N GLY A 15 -11.29 23.00 16.76
CA GLY A 15 -10.31 23.33 15.73
C GLY A 15 -10.54 22.64 14.38
N VAL A 16 -9.93 23.17 13.32
CA VAL A 16 -10.08 22.71 11.92
C VAL A 16 -9.21 21.47 11.59
N GLU A 17 -8.78 20.71 12.60
CA GLU A 17 -7.89 19.54 12.43
C GLU A 17 -8.51 18.21 12.89
N GLY A 18 -9.85 18.15 12.93
CA GLY A 18 -10.61 17.06 13.57
C GLY A 18 -10.53 15.66 12.93
N ASP A 19 -10.14 15.51 11.66
CA ASP A 19 -10.19 14.19 11.00
C ASP A 19 -8.88 13.74 10.34
N GLY A 20 -7.98 14.67 9.97
CA GLY A 20 -6.68 14.32 9.38
C GLY A 20 -5.64 13.88 10.42
N ALA A 21 -5.59 14.58 11.55
CA ALA A 21 -4.56 14.38 12.56
C ALA A 21 -4.81 13.15 13.45
N ALA A 22 -6.09 12.79 13.71
CA ALA A 22 -6.45 11.58 14.45
C ALA A 22 -6.27 10.29 13.65
N ALA A 23 -6.35 10.36 12.31
CA ALA A 23 -5.98 9.26 11.42
C ALA A 23 -4.45 9.12 11.29
N ALA A 24 -3.72 10.25 11.27
CA ALA A 24 -2.26 10.26 11.25
C ALA A 24 -1.62 9.76 12.55
N ARG A 25 -2.21 10.05 13.72
CA ARG A 25 -1.72 9.58 15.03
C ARG A 25 -2.00 8.10 15.33
N ARG A 26 -2.84 7.43 14.51
CA ARG A 26 -3.19 6.01 14.64
C ARG A 26 -2.49 5.10 13.63
N ARG A 27 -1.63 5.66 12.76
CA ARG A 27 -0.73 4.85 11.93
C ARG A 27 0.48 4.48 12.77
N ASP A 28 0.63 3.19 13.02
CA ASP A 28 1.84 2.66 13.62
C ASP A 28 3.02 3.02 12.70
N PRO A 29 4.12 3.63 13.20
CA PRO A 29 5.30 3.91 12.39
C PRO A 29 5.81 2.69 11.61
N VAL A 30 5.61 1.48 12.12
CA VAL A 30 5.94 0.22 11.46
C VAL A 30 5.06 -0.02 10.23
N ASP A 31 3.75 0.25 10.33
CA ASP A 31 2.83 0.12 9.20
C ASP A 31 3.21 1.11 8.09
N ASP A 32 3.61 2.33 8.45
CA ASP A 32 4.04 3.34 7.49
C ASP A 32 5.33 2.93 6.75
N GLU A 33 6.31 2.35 7.43
CA GLU A 33 7.53 1.83 6.81
C GLU A 33 7.23 0.71 5.82
N VAL A 34 6.40 -0.26 6.21
CA VAL A 34 5.99 -1.38 5.35
C VAL A 34 5.24 -0.86 4.12
N LEU A 35 4.32 0.06 4.31
CA LEU A 35 3.51 0.63 3.25
C LEU A 35 4.38 1.44 2.28
N LEU A 36 5.38 2.17 2.77
CA LEU A 36 6.35 2.88 1.96
C LEU A 36 7.20 1.91 1.13
N ARG A 37 7.73 0.84 1.74
CA ARG A 37 8.49 -0.19 1.03
C ARG A 37 7.66 -0.84 -0.08
N LEU A 38 6.40 -1.17 0.20
CA LEU A 38 5.48 -1.71 -0.81
C LEU A 38 5.19 -0.73 -1.94
N LYS A 39 5.09 0.57 -1.64
CA LYS A 39 4.96 1.61 -2.69
C LYS A 39 6.21 1.66 -3.57
N VAL A 40 7.40 1.58 -2.99
CA VAL A 40 8.66 1.54 -3.76
C VAL A 40 8.68 0.34 -4.70
N TYR A 41 8.34 -0.86 -4.22
CA TYR A 41 8.30 -2.05 -5.10
C TYR A 41 7.27 -1.94 -6.23
N ARG A 42 6.08 -1.39 -5.96
CA ARG A 42 5.09 -1.13 -7.02
C ARG A 42 5.54 -0.07 -8.02
N SER A 43 6.27 0.96 -7.55
CA SER A 43 6.84 1.99 -8.44
C SER A 43 7.95 1.46 -9.35
N LEU A 44 8.60 0.35 -8.96
CA LEU A 44 9.55 -0.36 -9.83
C LEU A 44 8.83 -1.18 -10.93
N GLY A 45 7.50 -1.26 -10.90
CA GLY A 45 6.73 -2.02 -11.87
C GLY A 45 6.42 -3.45 -11.44
N ILE A 46 6.73 -3.84 -10.19
CA ILE A 46 6.38 -5.16 -9.63
C ILE A 46 5.01 -5.07 -8.94
N ASP A 47 4.02 -5.74 -9.51
CA ASP A 47 2.69 -5.90 -8.95
C ASP A 47 2.48 -7.35 -8.51
N ILE A 48 1.86 -7.58 -7.34
CA ILE A 48 1.61 -8.93 -6.82
C ILE A 48 0.16 -8.99 -6.34
N GLU A 49 -0.57 -9.94 -6.89
CA GLU A 49 -1.98 -10.20 -6.65
C GLU A 49 -2.14 -11.38 -5.69
N ARG A 50 -3.12 -11.27 -4.79
CA ARG A 50 -3.56 -12.36 -3.91
C ARG A 50 -4.85 -12.94 -4.45
N ASP A 51 -4.98 -14.26 -4.35
CA ASP A 51 -6.27 -14.91 -4.55
C ASP A 51 -7.23 -14.52 -3.42
N GLU A 52 -8.42 -14.04 -3.78
CA GLU A 52 -9.46 -13.64 -2.83
C GLU A 52 -9.99 -14.82 -1.99
N ARG A 53 -9.82 -16.06 -2.48
CA ARG A 53 -10.36 -17.27 -1.83
C ARG A 53 -9.45 -17.78 -0.73
N ASP A 54 -8.15 -17.86 -1.00
CA ASP A 54 -7.18 -18.51 -0.13
C ASP A 54 -6.23 -17.52 0.57
N GLY A 55 -6.23 -16.24 0.14
CA GLY A 55 -5.34 -15.20 0.67
C GLY A 55 -3.85 -15.40 0.29
N GLU A 56 -3.57 -16.41 -0.51
CA GLU A 56 -2.25 -16.76 -1.02
C GLU A 56 -1.88 -15.89 -2.23
N TRP A 57 -0.57 -15.64 -2.41
CA TRP A 57 -0.06 -14.92 -3.57
C TRP A 57 -0.13 -15.83 -4.80
N SER A 58 -0.91 -15.44 -5.80
CA SER A 58 -1.21 -16.29 -6.96
C SER A 58 -0.57 -15.78 -8.24
N ARG A 59 -0.34 -14.47 -8.35
CA ARG A 59 0.16 -13.86 -9.59
C ARG A 59 1.04 -12.66 -9.31
N ALA A 60 2.11 -12.53 -10.08
CA ALA A 60 2.92 -11.32 -10.13
C ALA A 60 2.98 -10.79 -11.58
N VAL A 61 2.99 -9.48 -11.72
CA VAL A 61 3.18 -8.79 -12.99
C VAL A 61 4.40 -7.88 -12.83
N VAL A 62 5.45 -8.12 -13.61
CA VAL A 62 6.67 -7.32 -13.62
C VAL A 62 6.71 -6.51 -14.92
N ARG A 63 6.66 -5.19 -14.80
CA ARG A 63 6.74 -4.24 -15.92
C ARG A 63 8.12 -3.62 -15.95
N ASN A 64 8.81 -3.76 -17.08
CA ASN A 64 10.08 -3.10 -17.32
C ASN A 64 9.87 -1.91 -18.25
N ASP A 65 9.77 -0.72 -17.67
CA ASP A 65 9.48 0.51 -18.43
C ASP A 65 10.62 0.91 -19.39
N ARG A 66 11.84 0.39 -19.19
CA ARG A 66 12.99 0.71 -20.05
C ARG A 66 12.96 -0.08 -21.36
N LYS A 67 12.59 -1.36 -21.28
CA LYS A 67 12.55 -2.28 -22.42
C LYS A 67 11.14 -2.40 -23.02
N GLY A 68 10.10 -2.01 -22.27
CA GLY A 68 8.70 -2.09 -22.68
C GLY A 68 8.10 -3.50 -22.60
N ASP A 69 8.75 -4.43 -21.88
CA ASP A 69 8.27 -5.80 -21.68
C ASP A 69 7.52 -5.96 -20.35
N VAL A 70 6.54 -6.87 -20.39
CA VAL A 70 5.69 -7.20 -19.23
C VAL A 70 5.72 -8.71 -19.02
N HIS A 71 6.22 -9.13 -17.87
CA HIS A 71 6.29 -10.53 -17.48
C HIS A 71 5.16 -10.84 -16.50
N VAL A 72 4.24 -11.70 -16.92
CA VAL A 72 3.19 -12.23 -16.05
C VAL A 72 3.65 -13.58 -15.51
N VAL A 73 3.87 -13.64 -14.20
CA VAL A 73 4.35 -14.83 -13.50
C VAL A 73 3.24 -15.39 -12.62
N ASN A 74 2.92 -16.67 -12.79
CA ASN A 74 2.05 -17.39 -11.86
C ASN A 74 2.89 -17.84 -10.67
N MET A 75 2.48 -17.44 -9.46
CA MET A 75 3.18 -17.77 -8.22
C MET A 75 2.65 -19.09 -7.68
N ASP A 76 3.29 -20.19 -8.08
CA ASP A 76 3.03 -21.50 -7.50
C ASP A 76 3.98 -21.79 -6.32
N LYS A 77 3.59 -22.75 -5.47
CA LYS A 77 4.41 -23.23 -4.34
C LYS A 77 5.55 -24.17 -4.79
N LYS A 78 5.78 -24.36 -6.09
CA LYS A 78 6.83 -25.26 -6.60
C LYS A 78 8.20 -24.60 -6.57
N PHE A 79 8.24 -23.27 -6.68
CA PHE A 79 9.48 -22.51 -6.58
C PHE A 79 9.58 -21.77 -5.23
N SER A 80 10.81 -21.57 -4.78
CA SER A 80 11.05 -20.83 -3.53
C SER A 80 10.78 -19.34 -3.71
N ARG A 81 10.45 -18.65 -2.61
CA ARG A 81 10.31 -17.19 -2.60
C ARG A 81 11.59 -16.48 -3.06
N PHE A 82 12.75 -17.07 -2.78
CA PHE A 82 14.06 -16.56 -3.24
C PHE A 82 14.20 -16.66 -4.76
N PHE A 83 13.71 -17.73 -5.39
CA PHE A 83 13.73 -17.87 -6.84
C PHE A 83 12.91 -16.75 -7.51
N TYR A 84 11.67 -16.53 -7.06
CA TYR A 84 10.81 -15.47 -7.60
C TYR A 84 11.41 -14.08 -7.41
N ALA A 85 11.96 -13.79 -6.22
CA ALA A 85 12.61 -12.52 -5.97
C ALA A 85 13.76 -12.27 -6.96
N ASN A 86 14.66 -13.24 -7.13
CA ASN A 86 15.78 -13.12 -8.08
C ASN A 86 15.29 -12.94 -9.52
N TYR A 87 14.26 -13.68 -9.92
CA TYR A 87 13.69 -13.58 -11.25
C TYR A 87 13.12 -12.17 -11.51
N PHE A 88 12.37 -11.61 -10.56
CA PHE A 88 11.82 -10.25 -10.67
C PHE A 88 12.93 -9.21 -10.81
N TRP A 89 13.98 -9.30 -9.98
CA TRP A 89 15.12 -8.38 -10.07
C TRP A 89 15.89 -8.47 -11.39
N GLN A 90 15.93 -9.65 -12.03
CA GLN A 90 16.56 -9.84 -13.34
C GLN A 90 15.72 -9.35 -14.52
N THR A 91 14.39 -9.28 -14.35
CA THR A 91 13.44 -8.87 -15.40
C THR A 91 13.13 -7.37 -15.41
N LEU A 92 13.46 -6.66 -14.34
CA LEU A 92 13.43 -5.18 -14.26
C LEU A 92 14.35 -4.46 -15.25
#